data_AF-A0A7K7ZMA2-F1
#
_entry.id   AF-A0A7K7ZMA2-F1
#
_cell.length_a   1.000
_cell.length_b   1.000
_cell.length_c   1.000
_cell.angle_alpha   90.00
_cell.angle_beta   90.00
_cell.angle_gamma   90.00
#
_symmetry.space_group_name_H-M   'P 1'
#
loop_
_entity.id
_entity.type
_entity.pdbx_description
1 polymer ?
#
loop_
_entity_poly.entity_id
_entity_poly.type
_entity_poly.pdbx_seq_one_letter_code
_entity_poly.pdbx_strand_id
1 'polypeptide(L)'
;GIITLILATDMARHAEILDSFKEKMENFDYTNEEHMTCLKMVLIKCCDISNEVRPMEVAEPWVDCLLEEYFMQSDREKSEGLPVAPFMDRDKVTKPTAQIGFLKFVLIPMFETVTKLFPEVEEVMLQPLWESRDHYEELKQIDDAMKEV
;
A
#
# COMPACT_ATOMS: atom_id res chain seq x y z
N GLY A 1 -13.25 3.96 18.52
CA GLY A 1 -14.41 4.70 17.96
C GLY A 1 -14.08 5.20 16.55
N ILE A 2 -14.99 5.90 15.86
CA ILE A 2 -14.77 6.39 14.47
C ILE A 2 -13.51 7.25 14.35
N ILE A 3 -13.30 8.18 15.30
CA ILE A 3 -12.10 9.05 15.34
C ILE A 3 -10.82 8.22 15.32
N THR A 4 -10.76 7.14 16.10
CA THR A 4 -9.60 6.23 16.14
C THR A 4 -9.29 5.64 14.78
N LEU A 5 -10.32 5.26 14.01
CA LEU A 5 -10.14 4.63 12.70
C LEU A 5 -9.67 5.62 11.65
N ILE A 6 -10.20 6.84 11.66
CA ILE A 6 -9.75 7.92 10.76
C ILE A 6 -8.28 8.26 11.04
N LEU A 7 -7.89 8.42 12.32
CA LEU A 7 -6.50 8.70 12.67
C LEU A 7 -5.54 7.53 12.39
N ALA A 8 -6.07 6.32 12.20
CA ALA A 8 -5.27 5.16 11.85
C ALA A 8 -4.92 5.09 10.35
N THR A 9 -5.61 5.82 9.48
CA THR A 9 -5.30 5.81 8.04
C THR A 9 -3.99 6.53 7.72
N ASP A 10 -3.50 7.39 8.62
CA ASP A 10 -2.17 8.02 8.49
C ASP A 10 -1.07 6.96 8.26
N MET A 11 -0.39 7.08 7.13
CA MET A 11 0.68 6.17 6.73
C MET A 11 1.97 6.38 7.52
N ALA A 12 2.17 7.52 8.18
CA ALA A 12 3.27 7.71 9.13
C ALA A 12 3.21 6.74 10.31
N ARG A 13 2.00 6.24 10.63
CA ARG A 13 1.74 5.28 11.71
C ARG A 13 1.59 3.84 11.22
N HIS A 14 1.81 3.57 9.92
CA HIS A 14 1.58 2.24 9.34
C HIS A 14 2.38 1.16 10.06
N ALA A 15 3.69 1.36 10.23
CA ALA A 15 4.57 0.38 10.89
C ALA A 15 4.16 0.15 12.36
N GLU A 16 3.94 1.22 13.12
CA GLU A 16 3.49 1.16 14.52
C GLU A 16 2.21 0.31 14.67
N ILE A 17 1.20 0.57 13.84
CA ILE A 17 -0.10 -0.11 13.90
C ILE A 17 0.06 -1.58 13.47
N LEU A 18 0.80 -1.85 12.40
CA LEU A 18 0.97 -3.21 11.89
C LEU A 18 1.79 -4.07 12.86
N ASP A 19 2.84 -3.53 13.47
CA ASP A 19 3.63 -4.25 14.47
C ASP A 19 2.82 -4.52 15.74
N SER A 20 2.03 -3.54 16.19
CA SER A 20 1.10 -3.74 17.32
C SER A 20 0.03 -4.80 17.01
N PHE A 21 -0.39 -4.92 15.76
CA PHE A 21 -1.31 -5.97 15.33
C PHE A 21 -0.62 -7.33 15.30
N LYS A 22 0.58 -7.43 14.74
CA LYS A 22 1.39 -8.67 14.71
C LYS A 22 1.67 -9.22 16.11
N GLU A 23 1.94 -8.35 17.08
CA GLU A 23 2.10 -8.74 18.50
C GLU A 23 0.81 -9.40 19.03
N LYS A 24 -0.35 -8.77 18.79
CA LYS A 24 -1.66 -9.30 19.23
C LYS A 24 -2.06 -10.58 18.50
N MET A 25 -1.52 -10.80 17.30
CA MET A 25 -1.77 -12.00 16.49
C MET A 25 -1.15 -13.27 17.08
N GLU A 26 -0.17 -13.16 18.00
CA GLU A 26 0.41 -14.35 18.68
C GLU A 26 -0.64 -15.11 19.51
N ASN A 27 -1.61 -14.39 20.07
CA ASN A 27 -2.74 -14.95 20.81
C ASN A 27 -3.97 -14.06 20.64
N PHE A 28 -4.49 -13.99 19.41
CA PHE A 28 -5.60 -13.10 19.09
C PHE A 28 -6.90 -13.53 19.81
N ASP A 29 -7.65 -12.55 20.32
CA ASP A 29 -8.85 -12.78 21.14
C ASP A 29 -9.95 -11.80 20.70
N TYR A 30 -11.03 -12.34 20.13
CA TYR A 30 -12.16 -11.55 19.65
C TYR A 30 -13.00 -10.92 20.79
N THR A 31 -12.83 -11.38 22.03
CA THR A 31 -13.50 -10.81 23.19
C THR A 31 -12.72 -9.65 23.81
N ASN A 32 -11.44 -9.50 23.47
CA ASN A 32 -10.59 -8.42 23.92
C ASN A 32 -10.82 -7.15 23.07
N GLU A 33 -11.25 -6.06 23.73
CA GLU A 33 -11.58 -4.80 23.06
C GLU A 33 -10.37 -4.15 22.37
N GLU A 34 -9.17 -4.28 22.92
CA GLU A 34 -7.94 -3.74 22.34
C GLU A 34 -7.55 -4.50 21.07
N HIS A 35 -7.69 -5.83 21.08
CA HIS A 35 -7.45 -6.70 19.92
C HIS A 35 -8.43 -6.34 18.80
N MET A 36 -9.71 -6.21 19.13
CA MET A 36 -10.74 -5.83 18.18
C MET A 36 -10.58 -4.39 17.67
N THR A 37 -10.07 -3.47 18.48
CA THR A 37 -9.75 -2.11 18.04
C THR A 37 -8.58 -2.12 17.05
N CYS A 38 -7.52 -2.87 17.35
CA CYS A 38 -6.38 -3.03 16.47
C CYS A 38 -6.76 -3.67 15.12
N LEU A 39 -7.57 -4.74 15.16
CA LEU A 39 -8.11 -5.35 13.96
C LEU A 39 -8.91 -4.36 13.11
N LYS A 40 -9.81 -3.56 13.71
CA LYS A 40 -10.57 -2.54 12.96
C LYS A 40 -9.68 -1.49 12.32
N MET A 41 -8.60 -1.09 13.00
CA MET A 41 -7.60 -0.16 12.44
C MET A 41 -6.90 -0.78 11.23
N VAL A 42 -6.49 -2.05 11.30
CA VAL A 42 -5.89 -2.73 10.14
C VAL A 42 -6.89 -2.92 9.01
N LEU A 43 -8.14 -3.27 9.30
CA LEU A 43 -9.18 -3.43 8.28
C LEU A 43 -9.48 -2.14 7.53
N ILE A 44 -9.63 -0.99 8.22
CA ILE A 44 -9.84 0.28 7.53
C ILE A 44 -8.62 0.66 6.68
N LYS A 45 -7.39 0.39 7.16
CA LYS A 45 -6.17 0.60 6.38
C LYS A 45 -6.12 -0.30 5.16
N CYS A 46 -6.50 -1.58 5.27
CA CYS A 46 -6.59 -2.48 4.13
C CYS A 46 -7.49 -1.89 3.05
N CYS A 47 -8.67 -1.39 3.42
CA CYS A 47 -9.61 -0.77 2.48
C CYS A 47 -9.05 0.51 1.85
N ASP A 48 -8.41 1.38 2.66
CA ASP A 48 -7.89 2.68 2.24
C ASP A 48 -6.86 2.58 1.10
N ILE A 49 -6.01 1.55 1.14
CA ILE A 49 -4.96 1.30 0.14
C ILE A 49 -5.20 0.04 -0.70
N SER A 50 -6.47 -0.34 -0.90
CA SER A 50 -6.86 -1.60 -1.57
C SER A 50 -6.90 -1.56 -3.11
N ASN A 51 -6.45 -0.48 -3.76
CA ASN A 51 -6.62 -0.35 -5.22
C ASN A 51 -6.05 -1.54 -6.00
N GLU A 52 -4.84 -1.98 -5.66
CA GLU A 52 -4.15 -3.12 -6.29
C GLU A 52 -4.73 -4.51 -5.95
N VAL A 53 -5.71 -4.58 -5.05
CA VAL A 53 -6.47 -5.81 -4.79
C VAL A 53 -7.49 -6.07 -5.91
N ARG A 54 -7.85 -5.03 -6.66
CA ARG A 54 -8.85 -5.10 -7.73
C ARG A 54 -8.23 -5.67 -9.01
N PRO A 55 -9.06 -6.16 -9.96
CA PRO A 55 -8.58 -6.50 -11.29
C PRO A 55 -7.80 -5.35 -11.92
N MET A 56 -6.77 -5.68 -12.70
CA MET A 56 -5.79 -4.73 -13.23
C MET A 56 -6.46 -3.58 -14.01
N GLU A 57 -7.50 -3.87 -14.78
CA GLU A 57 -8.21 -2.86 -15.58
C GLU A 57 -8.93 -1.82 -14.72
N VAL A 58 -9.18 -2.16 -13.44
CA VAL A 58 -9.79 -1.27 -12.45
C VAL A 58 -8.73 -0.60 -11.59
N ALA A 59 -7.64 -1.30 -11.27
CA ALA A 59 -6.56 -0.79 -10.42
C ALA A 59 -5.67 0.23 -11.14
N GLU A 60 -5.27 -0.06 -12.39
CA GLU A 60 -4.26 0.71 -13.11
C GLU A 60 -4.59 2.22 -13.27
N PRO A 61 -5.84 2.63 -13.58
CA PRO A 61 -6.18 4.05 -13.67
C PRO A 61 -5.94 4.82 -12.36
N TRP A 62 -6.01 4.16 -11.20
CA TRP A 62 -5.74 4.82 -9.91
C TRP A 62 -4.27 5.15 -9.72
N VAL A 63 -3.35 4.40 -10.35
CA VAL A 63 -1.92 4.71 -10.30
C VAL A 63 -1.63 6.00 -11.06
N ASP A 64 -2.30 6.22 -12.19
CA ASP A 64 -2.22 7.50 -12.92
C ASP A 64 -2.70 8.66 -12.06
N CYS A 65 -3.87 8.54 -11.44
CA CYS A 65 -4.41 9.58 -10.55
C CYS A 65 -3.48 9.85 -9.36
N LEU A 66 -2.91 8.81 -8.75
CA LEU A 66 -1.97 8.94 -7.63
C LEU A 66 -0.72 9.71 -8.04
N LEU A 67 -0.11 9.32 -9.17
CA LEU A 67 1.10 9.97 -9.65
C LEU A 67 0.84 11.40 -10.12
N GLU A 68 -0.32 11.68 -10.72
CA GLU A 68 -0.72 13.04 -11.07
C GLU A 68 -0.73 13.93 -9.81
N GLU A 69 -1.36 13.47 -8.72
CA GLU A 69 -1.38 14.19 -7.44
C GLU A 69 0.02 14.37 -6.84
N TYR A 70 0.80 13.29 -6.78
CA TYR A 70 2.16 13.32 -6.22
C TYR A 70 3.06 14.26 -7.00
N PHE A 71 2.98 14.24 -8.32
CA PHE A 71 3.79 15.08 -9.17
C PHE A 71 3.38 16.55 -9.05
N MET A 72 2.09 16.86 -8.98
CA MET A 72 1.63 18.23 -8.71
C MET A 72 2.21 18.80 -7.42
N GLN A 73 2.27 17.99 -6.35
CA GLN A 73 2.90 18.41 -5.10
C GLN A 73 4.42 18.59 -5.28
N SER A 74 5.12 17.61 -5.84
CA SER A 74 6.59 17.66 -5.99
C SER A 74 7.06 18.83 -6.88
N ASP A 75 6.30 19.13 -7.94
CA ASP A 75 6.58 20.24 -8.86
C ASP A 75 6.43 21.58 -8.12
N ARG A 76 5.41 21.69 -7.27
CA ARG A 76 5.20 22.86 -6.41
C ARG A 76 6.29 23.00 -5.36
N GLU A 77 6.66 21.93 -4.66
CA GLU A 77 7.76 21.90 -3.69
C GLU A 77 9.07 22.38 -4.31
N LYS A 78 9.42 21.90 -5.52
CA LYS A 78 10.58 22.38 -6.28
C LYS A 78 10.50 23.89 -6.55
N SER A 79 9.34 24.37 -7.00
CA SER A 79 9.14 25.79 -7.34
C SER A 79 9.24 26.72 -6.13
N GLU A 80 8.85 26.24 -4.95
CA GLU A 80 8.88 26.98 -3.68
C GLU A 80 10.20 26.78 -2.92
N GLY A 81 11.13 25.96 -3.43
CA GLY A 81 12.41 25.66 -2.78
C GLY A 81 12.29 24.76 -1.54
N LEU A 82 11.22 23.97 -1.45
CA LEU A 82 10.96 23.02 -0.38
C LEU A 82 11.63 21.65 -0.65
N PRO A 83 11.86 20.83 0.40
CA PRO A 83 12.32 19.45 0.21
C PRO A 83 11.31 18.62 -0.58
N VAL A 84 11.81 17.78 -1.49
CA VAL A 84 10.99 16.89 -2.33
C VAL A 84 11.24 15.45 -1.92
N ALA A 85 10.16 14.69 -1.68
CA ALA A 85 10.26 13.26 -1.39
C ALA A 85 10.65 12.48 -2.65
N PRO A 86 11.71 11.63 -2.64
CA PRO A 86 12.16 10.92 -3.85
C PRO A 86 11.10 10.03 -4.51
N PHE A 87 10.18 9.45 -3.73
CA PHE A 87 9.10 8.60 -4.23
C PHE A 87 7.92 9.38 -4.83
N MET A 88 7.93 10.71 -4.74
CA MET A 88 6.95 11.61 -5.38
C MET A 88 7.58 12.39 -6.53
N ASP A 89 8.88 12.24 -6.79
CA ASP A 89 9.59 13.07 -7.76
C ASP A 89 9.33 12.58 -9.20
N ARG A 90 8.68 13.43 -10.00
CA ARG A 90 8.38 13.17 -11.42
C ARG A 90 9.61 12.72 -12.23
N ASP A 91 10.80 13.20 -11.87
CA ASP A 91 12.03 12.90 -12.62
C ASP A 91 12.61 11.51 -12.26
N LYS A 92 12.11 10.86 -11.20
CA LYS A 92 12.66 9.62 -10.65
C LYS A 92 11.67 8.46 -10.63
N VAL A 93 10.37 8.75 -10.68
CA VAL A 93 9.31 7.77 -10.45
C VAL A 93 8.65 7.37 -11.77
N THR A 94 8.62 6.07 -12.03
CA THR A 94 7.76 5.43 -13.04
C THR A 94 6.64 4.64 -12.34
N LYS A 95 5.55 4.35 -13.06
CA LYS A 95 4.45 3.52 -12.52
C LYS A 95 4.96 2.21 -11.89
N PRO A 96 5.81 1.40 -12.57
CA PRO A 96 6.34 0.18 -11.94
C PRO A 96 7.10 0.44 -10.64
N THR A 97 7.98 1.45 -10.63
CA THR A 97 8.79 1.74 -9.43
C THR A 97 7.96 2.21 -8.24
N ALA A 98 6.85 2.91 -8.48
CA ALA A 98 5.91 3.31 -7.43
C ALA A 98 5.20 2.10 -6.81
N GLN A 99 4.69 1.20 -7.66
CA GLN A 99 3.85 0.09 -7.21
C GLN A 99 4.63 -1.08 -6.61
N ILE A 100 5.78 -1.47 -7.18
CA ILE A 100 6.55 -2.65 -6.72
C ILE A 100 6.91 -2.54 -5.23
N GLY A 101 7.47 -1.38 -4.83
CA GLY A 101 7.87 -1.17 -3.43
C GLY A 101 6.66 -1.17 -2.49
N PHE A 102 5.59 -0.48 -2.90
CA PHE A 102 4.36 -0.40 -2.12
C PHE A 102 3.69 -1.76 -1.94
N LEU A 103 3.60 -2.56 -3.00
CA LEU A 103 3.07 -3.92 -2.98
C LEU A 103 3.88 -4.83 -2.03
N LYS A 104 5.19 -4.87 -2.23
CA LYS A 104 6.08 -5.82 -1.51
C LYS A 104 6.22 -5.49 -0.03
N PHE A 105 6.27 -4.21 0.31
CA PHE A 105 6.64 -3.79 1.66
C PHE A 105 5.48 -3.20 2.48
N VAL A 106 4.34 -2.89 1.85
CA VAL A 106 3.16 -2.35 2.53
C VAL A 106 1.96 -3.27 2.39
N LEU A 107 1.47 -3.52 1.16
CA LEU A 107 0.22 -4.25 0.97
C LEU A 107 0.36 -5.71 1.35
N ILE A 108 1.25 -6.45 0.70
CA ILE A 108 1.38 -7.90 0.88
C ILE A 108 1.60 -8.26 2.37
N PRO A 109 2.54 -7.65 3.12
CA PRO A 109 2.73 -7.97 4.53
C PRO A 109 1.51 -7.68 5.41
N MET A 110 0.74 -6.63 5.09
CA MET A 110 -0.48 -6.28 5.82
C MET A 110 -1.57 -7.33 5.57
N PHE A 111 -1.83 -7.68 4.31
CA PHE A 111 -2.82 -8.69 3.94
C PHE A 111 -2.42 -10.11 4.38
N GLU A 112 -1.14 -10.47 4.37
CA GLU A 112 -0.63 -11.73 4.96
C GLU A 112 -0.94 -11.82 6.45
N THR A 113 -0.83 -10.71 7.18
CA THR A 113 -1.16 -10.69 8.61
C THR A 113 -2.66 -10.87 8.84
N VAL A 114 -3.50 -10.24 8.01
CA VAL A 114 -4.98 -10.40 8.05
C VAL A 114 -5.41 -11.82 7.70
N THR A 115 -4.73 -12.47 6.75
CA THR A 115 -5.02 -13.84 6.30
C THR A 115 -4.90 -14.87 7.42
N LYS A 116 -4.06 -14.61 8.43
CA LYS A 116 -3.95 -15.46 9.63
C LYS A 116 -5.26 -15.56 10.43
N LEU A 117 -6.14 -14.54 10.34
CA LEU A 117 -7.48 -14.57 10.95
C LEU A 117 -8.57 -14.96 9.94
N PHE A 118 -8.38 -14.62 8.67
CA PHE A 118 -9.37 -14.84 7.60
C PHE A 118 -8.67 -15.48 6.39
N PRO A 119 -8.49 -16.80 6.38
CA PRO A 119 -7.76 -17.50 5.31
C PRO A 119 -8.31 -17.27 3.90
N GLU A 120 -9.61 -16.99 3.79
CA GLU A 120 -10.30 -16.68 2.53
C GLU A 120 -9.75 -15.42 1.84
N VAL A 121 -9.06 -14.55 2.59
CA VAL A 121 -8.40 -13.34 2.07
C VAL A 121 -7.24 -13.69 1.13
N GLU A 122 -6.61 -14.86 1.30
CA GLU A 122 -5.47 -15.24 0.47
C GLU A 122 -5.85 -15.34 -1.01
N GLU A 123 -6.85 -16.16 -1.31
CA GLU A 123 -7.32 -16.38 -2.68
C GLU A 123 -7.96 -15.12 -3.28
N VAL A 124 -8.72 -14.37 -2.47
CA VAL A 124 -9.52 -13.26 -2.97
C VAL A 124 -8.71 -11.95 -3.09
N MET A 125 -7.67 -11.78 -2.27
CA MET A 125 -6.96 -10.50 -2.16
C MET A 125 -5.44 -10.60 -2.28
N LEU A 126 -4.78 -11.60 -1.68
CA LEU A 126 -3.33 -11.74 -1.84
C LEU A 126 -2.93 -12.21 -3.24
N GLN A 127 -3.71 -13.12 -3.83
CA GLN A 127 -3.44 -13.62 -5.18
C GLN A 127 -3.40 -12.48 -6.23
N PRO A 128 -4.40 -11.57 -6.31
CA PRO A 128 -4.29 -10.39 -7.17
C PRO A 128 -3.08 -9.49 -6.88
N LEU A 129 -2.68 -9.35 -5.61
CA LEU A 129 -1.52 -8.54 -5.23
C LEU A 129 -0.20 -9.15 -5.70
N TRP A 130 -0.06 -10.47 -5.69
CA TRP A 130 1.10 -11.15 -6.26
C TRP A 130 1.15 -11.02 -7.78
N GLU A 131 0.01 -11.18 -8.45
CA GLU A 131 -0.10 -10.99 -9.90
C GLU A 131 0.22 -9.55 -10.31
N SER A 132 -0.30 -8.55 -9.58
CA SER A 132 0.02 -7.13 -9.80
C SER A 132 1.51 -6.85 -9.57
N ARG A 133 2.11 -7.40 -8.50
CA ARG A 133 3.55 -7.27 -8.26
C ARG A 133 4.37 -7.80 -9.43
N ASP A 134 4.07 -9.02 -9.88
CA ASP A 134 4.84 -9.68 -10.94
C ASP A 134 4.69 -8.92 -12.26
N HIS A 135 3.48 -8.45 -12.57
CA HIS A 135 3.23 -7.58 -13.72
C HIS A 135 4.07 -6.29 -13.69
N TYR A 136 4.11 -5.58 -12.55
CA TYR A 136 4.93 -4.37 -12.45
C TYR A 136 6.43 -4.69 -12.49
N GLU A 137 6.88 -5.81 -11.92
CA GLU A 137 8.28 -6.25 -12.03
C GLU A 137 8.68 -6.51 -13.50
N GLU A 138 7.80 -7.12 -14.29
CA GLU A 138 8.00 -7.30 -15.74
C GLU A 138 8.03 -5.96 -16.49
N LEU A 139 7.07 -5.06 -16.23
CA LEU A 139 7.06 -3.73 -16.83
C LEU A 139 8.33 -2.95 -16.52
N LYS A 140 8.85 -3.06 -15.29
CA LYS A 140 10.11 -2.42 -14.91
C LYS A 140 11.29 -2.95 -15.75
N GLN A 141 11.34 -4.26 -15.99
CA GLN A 141 12.41 -4.84 -16.83
C GLN A 141 12.34 -4.32 -18.26
N ILE A 142 11.14 -4.16 -18.81
CA ILE A 142 10.92 -3.58 -20.14
C ILE A 142 11.37 -2.10 -20.16
N ASP A 143 10.96 -1.31 -19.17
CA ASP A 143 11.35 0.10 -19.01
C ASP A 143 12.88 0.25 -18.95
N ASP A 144 13.56 -0.61 -18.19
CA ASP A 144 15.01 -0.59 -18.04
C ASP A 144 15.70 -0.96 -19.36
N ALA A 145 15.24 -2.02 -20.04
CA ALA A 145 15.77 -2.43 -21.34
C ALA A 145 15.59 -1.35 -22.41
N MET A 146 14.49 -0.61 -22.41
CA MET A 146 14.24 0.49 -23.33
C MET A 146 15.13 1.72 -23.08
N LYS A 147 15.61 1.93 -21.85
CA LYS A 147 16.53 3.02 -21.51
C LYS A 147 17.99 2.73 -21.86
N GLU A 148 18.34 1.46 -22.04
CA GLU A 148 19.69 1.01 -22.43
C GLU A 148 19.93 1.06 -23.96
N VAL A 149 18.88 1.28 -24.75
CA VAL A 149 18.90 1.39 -26.23
C VAL A 149 18.92 2.86 -26.67
#